data_AF-A0A7S0EWD4-F1
#
_entry.id   AF-A0A7S0EWD4-F1
#
_cell.length_a   1.000
_cell.length_b   1.000
_cell.length_c   1.000
_cell.angle_alpha   90.00
_cell.angle_beta   90.00
_cell.angle_gamma   90.00
#
_symmetry.space_group_name_H-M   'P 1'
#
loop_
_entity.id
_entity.type
_entity.pdbx_description
1 polymer ?
#
loop_
_entity_poly.entity_id
_entity_poly.type
_entity_poly.pdbx_seq_one_letter_code
_entity_poly.pdbx_strand_id
1 'polypeptide(L)'
;SGRTYILKASSESECTDWMQTINEFLVNARKLWRKRLLFIQFKRKLANFHDSDGVQVFIALLIAANFAATVTQLELLPPKGSKVYQQLDQLDLSFTILFAVDLAVNMV
;
A
#
# COMPACT_ATOMS: atom_id res chain seq x y z
N SER A 1 17.86 -12.02 26.64
CA SER A 1 18.93 -11.37 27.40
C SER A 1 18.46 -9.97 27.77
N GLY A 2 18.17 -9.71 29.05
CA GLY A 2 17.71 -8.39 29.52
C GLY A 2 18.90 -7.52 29.91
N ARG A 3 18.99 -6.30 29.37
CA ARG A 3 19.98 -5.31 29.81
C ARG A 3 19.33 -4.41 30.87
N THR A 4 19.96 -4.31 32.03
CA THR A 4 19.54 -3.41 33.10
C THR A 4 20.37 -2.13 33.03
N TYR A 5 19.71 -0.98 33.01
CA TYR A 5 20.36 0.34 33.06
C TYR A 5 20.00 1.00 34.38
N ILE A 6 21.00 1.58 35.05
CA ILE A 6 20.82 2.30 36.32
C ILE A 6 21.04 3.79 36.02
N LEU A 7 20.03 4.61 36.31
CA LEU A 7 20.10 6.06 36.19
C LEU A 7 20.13 6.64 37.60
N LYS A 8 21.13 7.48 37.90
CA LYS A 8 21.22 8.21 39.16
C LYS A 8 20.65 9.60 38.95
N ALA A 9 19.61 9.94 39.72
CA ALA A 9 19.09 11.31 39.80
C ALA A 9 19.81 12.06 40.93
N SER A 10 20.08 13.34 40.72
CA SER A 10 20.71 14.25 41.70
C SER A 10 19.68 14.90 42.62
N SER A 11 18.40 14.92 42.22
CA SER A 11 17.26 15.41 43.01
C SER A 11 16.00 14.57 42.79
N GLU A 12 15.02 14.72 43.69
CA GLU A 12 13.71 14.06 43.57
C GLU A 12 12.93 14.55 42.34
N SER A 13 13.04 15.85 42.02
CA SER A 13 12.42 16.44 40.82
C SER A 13 13.00 15.87 39.52
N GLU A 14 14.31 15.64 39.49
CA GLU A 14 14.96 15.01 38.35
C GLU A 14 14.42 13.58 38.19
N CYS A 15 14.34 12.81 39.27
CA CYS A 15 13.76 11.45 39.24
C CYS A 15 12.34 11.43 38.62
N THR A 16 11.48 12.38 38.99
CA THR A 16 10.14 12.49 38.42
C THR A 16 10.13 12.83 36.93
N ASP A 17 11.01 13.74 36.49
CA ASP A 17 11.12 14.14 35.08
C ASP A 17 11.61 12.97 34.21
N TRP A 18 12.60 12.20 34.69
CA TRP A 18 13.08 11.00 34.02
C TRP A 18 11.98 9.94 33.91
N MET A 19 11.22 9.71 35.00
CA MET A 19 10.10 8.76 34.99
C MET A 19 8.99 9.16 34.02
N GLN A 20 8.64 10.45 33.97
CA GLN A 20 7.66 10.96 33.01
C GLN A 20 8.15 10.77 31.58
N THR A 21 9.38 11.17 31.30
CA THR A 21 10.01 11.07 29.97
C THR A 21 10.04 9.62 29.49
N ILE A 22 10.46 8.69 30.35
CA ILE A 22 10.47 7.25 30.03
C ILE A 22 9.06 6.75 29.72
N ASN A 23 8.06 7.17 30.50
CA ASN A 23 6.68 6.76 30.27
C ASN A 23 6.13 7.29 28.94
N GLU A 24 6.43 8.54 28.58
CA GLU A 24 6.08 9.13 27.29
C GLU A 24 6.73 8.38 26.12
N PHE A 25 8.02 8.07 26.23
CA PHE A 25 8.72 7.26 25.23
C PHE A 25 8.13 5.87 25.10
N LEU A 26 7.78 5.20 26.20
CA LEU A 26 7.13 3.89 26.17
C LEU A 26 5.77 3.95 25.49
N VAL A 27 4.96 4.97 25.78
CA VAL A 27 3.66 5.17 25.15
C VAL A 27 3.81 5.40 23.64
N ASN A 28 4.74 6.26 23.24
CA ASN A 28 5.00 6.57 21.84
C ASN A 28 5.57 5.36 21.08
N ALA A 29 6.53 4.65 21.66
CA ALA A 29 7.10 3.43 21.09
C ALA A 29 6.02 2.35 20.92
N ARG A 30 5.13 2.15 21.91
CA ARG A 30 4.00 1.21 21.79
C ARG A 30 3.01 1.60 20.69
N LYS A 31 2.76 2.91 20.48
CA LYS A 31 1.92 3.39 19.38
C LYS A 31 2.56 3.10 18.03
N LEU A 32 3.84 3.41 17.86
CA LEU A 32 4.58 3.14 16.62
C LEU A 32 4.67 1.63 16.34
N TRP A 33 4.95 0.83 17.36
CA TRP A 33 5.04 -0.62 17.24
C TRP A 33 3.69 -1.22 16.82
N ARG A 34 2.58 -0.77 17.41
CA ARG A 34 1.23 -1.19 16.97
C ARG A 34 0.94 -0.82 15.52
N LYS A 35 1.25 0.41 15.10
CA LYS A 35 1.08 0.84 13.70
C LYS A 35 1.91 -0.04 12.75
N ARG A 36 3.16 -0.34 13.10
CA ARG A 36 4.04 -1.20 12.31
C ARG A 36 3.51 -2.63 12.24
N LEU A 37 3.00 -3.18 13.36
CA LEU A 37 2.42 -4.51 13.38
C LEU A 37 1.18 -4.61 12.47
N LEU A 38 0.29 -3.62 12.54
CA LEU A 38 -0.88 -3.54 11.66
C LEU A 38 -0.48 -3.47 10.18
N PHE A 39 0.55 -2.67 9.86
CA PHE A 39 1.08 -2.57 8.50
C PHE A 39 1.65 -3.92 8.01
N ILE A 40 2.41 -4.63 8.85
CA ILE A 40 2.93 -5.96 8.52
C ILE A 40 1.79 -6.97 8.27
N GLN A 41 0.76 -6.94 9.11
CA GLN A 41 -0.41 -7.81 8.94
C GLN A 41 -1.18 -7.49 7.66
N PHE A 42 -1.35 -6.20 7.35
CA PHE A 42 -1.97 -5.75 6.11
C PHE A 42 -1.17 -6.21 4.89
N LYS A 43 0.14 -5.98 4.87
CA LYS A 43 1.04 -6.43 3.80
C LYS A 43 0.94 -7.94 3.58
N ARG A 44 0.95 -8.74 4.66
CA ARG A 44 0.80 -10.20 4.55
C ARG A 44 -0.55 -10.61 3.97
N LYS A 45 -1.63 -9.96 4.39
CA LYS A 45 -2.97 -10.25 3.86
C LYS A 45 -3.08 -9.89 2.37
N LEU A 46 -2.46 -8.78 1.99
CA LEU A 46 -2.45 -8.30 0.62
C LEU A 46 -1.60 -9.19 -0.30
N ALA A 47 -0.42 -9.62 0.16
CA ALA A 47 0.41 -10.59 -0.53
C ALA A 47 -0.35 -11.90 -0.77
N ASN A 48 -1.00 -12.45 0.27
CA ASN A 48 -1.80 -13.66 0.13
C ASN A 48 -2.99 -13.49 -0.85
N PHE A 49 -3.56 -12.29 -0.95
CA PHE A 49 -4.63 -12.01 -1.90
C PHE A 49 -4.10 -11.98 -3.33
N HIS A 50 -2.98 -11.27 -3.56
CA HIS A 50 -2.36 -11.15 -4.88
C HIS A 50 -1.79 -12.50 -5.39
N ASP A 51 -1.22 -13.31 -4.48
CA ASP A 51 -0.69 -14.64 -4.82
C ASP A 51 -1.78 -15.69 -5.09
N SER A 52 -3.06 -15.35 -4.91
CA SER A 52 -4.13 -16.31 -5.19
C SER A 52 -4.30 -16.52 -6.70
N ASP A 53 -4.44 -17.78 -7.12
CA ASP A 53 -4.62 -18.16 -8.53
C ASP A 53 -5.75 -17.37 -9.21
N GLY A 54 -6.84 -17.10 -8.47
CA GLY A 54 -7.96 -16.32 -8.98
C GLY A 54 -7.59 -14.87 -9.32
N VAL A 55 -6.77 -14.22 -8.49
CA VAL A 55 -6.30 -12.85 -8.75
C VAL A 55 -5.30 -12.84 -9.91
N GLN A 56 -4.40 -13.83 -9.99
CA GLN A 56 -3.47 -13.95 -11.12
C GLN A 56 -4.21 -14.12 -12.46
N VAL A 57 -5.23 -14.98 -12.51
CA VAL A 57 -6.07 -15.15 -13.70
C VAL A 57 -6.83 -13.87 -14.03
N PHE A 58 -7.37 -13.17 -13.02
CA PHE A 58 -8.04 -11.90 -13.22
C PHE A 58 -7.11 -10.82 -13.80
N ILE A 59 -5.90 -10.68 -13.27
CA ILE A 59 -4.89 -9.75 -13.81
C ILE A 59 -4.52 -10.13 -15.25
N ALA A 60 -4.33 -11.42 -15.54
CA ALA A 60 -4.05 -11.88 -16.91
C ALA A 60 -5.19 -11.53 -17.88
N LEU A 61 -6.45 -11.68 -17.46
CA LEU A 61 -7.62 -11.27 -18.24
C LEU A 61 -7.67 -9.75 -18.44
N LEU A 62 -7.32 -8.95 -17.43
CA LEU A 62 -7.23 -7.49 -17.58
C LEU A 62 -6.15 -7.09 -18.58
N ILE A 63 -4.99 -7.75 -18.59
CA ILE A 63 -3.92 -7.50 -19.56
C ILE A 63 -4.41 -7.83 -20.99
N ALA A 64 -5.07 -8.98 -21.15
CA ALA A 64 -5.64 -9.38 -22.44
C ALA A 64 -6.72 -8.39 -22.93
N ALA A 65 -7.59 -7.94 -22.03
CA ALA A 65 -8.63 -6.96 -22.34
C ALA A 65 -8.03 -5.59 -22.72
N ASN A 66 -6.99 -5.15 -22.01
CA ASN A 66 -6.26 -3.94 -22.34
C ASN A 66 -5.64 -4.03 -23.74
N PHE A 67 -4.96 -5.14 -24.05
CA PHE A 67 -4.40 -5.38 -25.37
C PHE A 67 -5.47 -5.35 -26.47
N ALA A 68 -6.62 -6.01 -26.25
CA ALA A 68 -7.72 -6.00 -27.21
C ALA A 68 -8.30 -4.59 -27.44
N ALA A 69 -8.40 -3.78 -26.39
CA ALA A 69 -8.83 -2.39 -26.49
C ALA A 69 -7.85 -1.55 -27.29
N THR A 70 -6.54 -1.68 -27.03
CA THR A 70 -5.49 -0.99 -27.78
C THR A 70 -5.52 -1.36 -29.26
N VAL A 71 -5.64 -2.66 -29.58
CA VAL A 71 -5.77 -3.12 -30.98
C VAL A 71 -7.01 -2.53 -31.63
N THR A 72 -8.15 -2.55 -30.94
CA THR A 72 -9.41 -2.00 -31.46
C THR A 72 -9.30 -0.50 -31.75
N GLN A 73 -8.62 0.25 -30.90
CA GLN A 73 -8.38 1.67 -31.08
C GLN A 73 -7.46 1.97 -32.27
N LEU A 74 -6.44 1.13 -32.48
CA LEU A 74 -5.51 1.22 -33.62
C LEU A 74 -6.16 0.85 -34.95
N GLU A 75 -7.02 -0.17 -34.96
CA GLU A 75 -7.72 -0.63 -36.17
C GLU A 75 -8.86 0.30 -36.57
N LEU A 76 -9.69 0.75 -35.62
CA LEU A 76 -10.86 1.58 -35.92
C LEU A 76 -10.51 3.04 -36.19
N LEU A 77 -9.38 3.53 -35.68
CA LEU A 77 -8.98 4.95 -35.72
C LEU A 77 -10.17 5.89 -35.50
N PRO A 78 -10.94 5.72 -34.40
CA PRO A 78 -12.21 6.42 -34.25
C PRO A 78 -11.96 7.93 -34.20
N PRO A 79 -12.75 8.74 -34.92
CA PRO A 79 -12.54 10.18 -34.95
C PRO A 79 -12.67 10.77 -33.55
N LYS A 80 -11.79 11.73 -33.25
CA LYS A 80 -11.79 12.45 -31.96
C LYS A 80 -13.16 13.08 -31.73
N GLY A 81 -13.76 12.81 -30.58
CA GLY A 81 -15.10 13.27 -30.22
C GLY A 81 -16.23 12.29 -30.55
N SER A 82 -15.95 11.16 -31.23
CA SER A 82 -16.91 10.06 -31.32
C SER A 82 -17.12 9.38 -29.97
N LYS A 83 -18.32 8.82 -29.74
CA LYS A 83 -18.64 8.06 -28.52
C LYS A 83 -17.69 6.88 -28.32
N VAL A 84 -17.33 6.21 -29.42
CA VAL A 84 -16.40 5.06 -29.40
C VAL A 84 -15.01 5.49 -28.95
N TYR A 85 -14.50 6.62 -29.45
CA TYR A 85 -13.23 7.18 -28.99
C TYR A 85 -13.26 7.44 -27.47
N GLN A 86 -14.30 8.09 -26.96
CA GLN A 86 -14.41 8.38 -25.52
C GLN A 86 -14.49 7.12 -24.66
N GLN A 87 -15.19 6.09 -25.13
CA GLN A 87 -15.30 4.81 -24.42
C GLN A 87 -13.96 4.08 -24.35
N LEU A 88 -13.21 4.03 -25.47
CA LEU A 88 -11.89 3.39 -25.49
C LEU A 88 -10.88 4.17 -24.65
N ASP A 89 -10.90 5.50 -24.70
CA ASP A 89 -10.05 6.37 -23.89
C ASP A 89 -10.33 6.22 -22.38
N GLN A 90 -11.61 6.13 -21.98
CA GLN A 90 -11.99 5.85 -20.60
C GLN A 90 -11.59 4.46 -20.13
N LEU A 91 -11.67 3.47 -21.03
CA LEU A 91 -11.27 2.09 -20.73
C LEU A 91 -9.75 2.00 -20.53
N ASP A 92 -8.96 2.66 -21.38
CA ASP A 92 -7.50 2.73 -21.28
C ASP A 92 -7.06 3.43 -19.97
N LEU A 93 -7.72 4.53 -19.61
CA LEU A 93 -7.50 5.18 -18.31
C LEU A 93 -7.85 4.25 -17.14
N SER A 94 -8.95 3.50 -17.26
CA SER A 94 -9.37 2.55 -16.23
C SER A 94 -8.34 1.44 -16.04
N PHE A 95 -7.82 0.87 -17.12
CA PHE A 95 -6.73 -0.12 -17.06
C PHE A 95 -5.46 0.48 -16.48
N THR A 96 -5.09 1.69 -16.88
CA THR A 96 -3.93 2.41 -16.33
C THR A 96 -4.04 2.58 -14.83
N ILE A 97 -5.20 3.00 -14.31
CA ILE A 97 -5.44 3.13 -12.87
C ILE A 97 -5.35 1.77 -12.18
N LEU A 98 -5.97 0.73 -12.74
CA LEU A 98 -5.94 -0.62 -12.17
C LEU A 98 -4.50 -1.16 -12.08
N PHE A 99 -3.72 -1.07 -13.15
CA PHE A 99 -2.33 -1.50 -13.14
C PHE A 99 -1.43 -0.62 -12.25
N ALA A 100 -1.72 0.67 -12.11
CA ALA A 100 -1.01 1.54 -11.18
C ALA A 100 -1.26 1.13 -9.73
N VAL A 101 -2.51 0.79 -9.38
CA VAL A 101 -2.84 0.25 -8.05
C VAL A 101 -2.16 -1.09 -7.83
N ASP A 102 -2.20 -2.00 -8.81
CA ASP A 102 -1.54 -3.30 -8.73
C ASP A 102 -0.02 -3.16 -8.50
N LEU A 103 0.62 -2.26 -9.25
CA LEU A 103 2.04 -1.95 -9.08
C LEU A 103 2.33 -1.35 -7.70
N ALA A 104 1.49 -0.43 -7.22
CA ALA A 104 1.64 0.15 -5.88
C ALA A 104 1.51 -0.91 -4.78
N VAL A 105 0.58 -1.86 -4.93
CA VAL A 105 0.43 -3.00 -4.04
C VAL A 105 1.67 -3.90 -4.08
N ASN A 106 2.19 -4.21 -5.28
CA ASN A 106 3.38 -5.04 -5.44
C ASN A 106 4.67 -4.40 -4.89
N MET A 107 4.76 -3.07 -4.87
CA MET A 107 5.91 -2.36 -4.30
C MET A 107 5.88 -2.21 -2.77
N VAL A 108 4.72 -2.37 -2.12
CA VAL A 108 4.50 -2.16 -0.68
C VAL A 108 4.93 -3.37 0.15
#